data_AF-A0A447NXH9-F1
#
_entry.id   AF-A0A447NXH9-F1
#
_cell.length_a   1.000
_cell.length_b   1.000
_cell.length_c   1.000
_cell.angle_alpha   90.00
_cell.angle_beta   90.00
_cell.angle_gamma   90.00
#
_symmetry.space_group_name_H-M   'P 1'
#
loop_
_entity.id
_entity.type
_entity.pdbx_description
1 polymer ?
#
loop_
_entity_poly.entity_id
_entity_poly.type
_entity_poly.pdbx_seq_one_letter_code
_entity_poly.pdbx_strand_id
1 'polypeptide(L)'
;MAEIFLAGVLVSFVKLMAYGDIGIGSSFIPWCLFCLVQLRAFQCVDRRWLWDDIAPQPALAQPLTPGITGIRQSLRSCACCTAILPAESLVCPRCHTKGYVRRKNSLQWTLALLFTSIMLYLPANILPIMITDLLGRKCRRPFWLAWFCCGARGLIRWRRLSFSPVLWCRR
;
A
#
# COMPACT_ATOMS: atom_id res chain seq x y z
N MET A 1 0.37 -7.84 -0.51
CA MET A 1 0.11 -7.93 -1.97
C MET A 1 -1.35 -8.21 -2.28
N ALA A 2 -2.04 -9.06 -1.50
CA ALA A 2 -3.47 -9.37 -1.73
C ALA A 2 -4.41 -8.15 -1.67
N GLU A 3 -4.10 -7.14 -0.84
CA GLU A 3 -4.93 -5.93 -0.69
C GLU A 3 -5.06 -5.13 -2.00
N ILE A 4 -3.99 -5.04 -2.79
CA ILE A 4 -3.96 -4.31 -4.05
C ILE A 4 -4.83 -5.03 -5.10
N PHE A 5 -4.74 -6.36 -5.15
CA PHE A 5 -5.57 -7.19 -6.02
C PHE A 5 -7.06 -7.04 -5.67
N LEU A 6 -7.38 -7.03 -4.37
CA LEU A 6 -8.74 -6.86 -3.87
C LEU A 6 -9.34 -5.49 -4.22
N ALA A 7 -8.56 -4.42 -4.07
CA ALA A 7 -8.97 -3.07 -4.48
C ALA A 7 -9.25 -2.99 -6.00
N GLY A 8 -8.45 -3.68 -6.81
CA GLY A 8 -8.67 -3.78 -8.26
C GLY A 8 -9.98 -4.51 -8.64
N VAL A 9 -10.30 -5.59 -7.95
CA VAL A 9 -11.57 -6.33 -8.14
C VAL A 9 -12.76 -5.46 -7.71
N LEU A 10 -12.66 -4.74 -6.60
CA LEU A 10 -13.71 -3.81 -6.13
C LEU A 10 -14.02 -2.72 -7.17
N VAL A 11 -12.99 -2.05 -7.68
CA VAL A 11 -13.17 -0.97 -8.67
C VAL A 11 -13.75 -1.51 -9.98
N SER A 12 -13.37 -2.72 -10.38
CA SER A 12 -13.93 -3.39 -11.56
C SER A 12 -15.41 -3.74 -11.37
N PHE A 13 -15.78 -4.24 -10.19
CA PHE A 13 -17.17 -4.56 -9.86
C PHE A 13 -18.07 -3.31 -9.86
N VAL A 14 -17.62 -2.20 -9.25
CA VAL A 14 -18.38 -0.93 -9.24
C VAL A 14 -18.62 -0.41 -10.67
N LYS A 15 -17.65 -0.60 -11.58
CA LYS A 15 -17.86 -0.24 -12.99
C LYS A 15 -18.89 -1.12 -13.66
N LEU A 16 -18.89 -2.43 -13.40
CA LEU A 16 -19.87 -3.35 -13.99
C LEU A 16 -21.30 -3.02 -13.56
N MET A 17 -21.51 -2.58 -12.31
CA MET A 17 -22.83 -2.12 -11.84
C MET A 17 -23.32 -0.84 -12.54
N ALA A 18 -22.43 -0.04 -13.15
CA ALA A 18 -22.83 1.15 -13.90
C ALA A 18 -23.28 0.84 -15.35
N TYR A 19 -22.96 -0.34 -15.88
CA TYR A 19 -23.29 -0.75 -17.26
C TYR A 19 -24.51 -1.68 -17.37
N GLY A 20 -25.13 -2.07 -16.24
CA GLY A 20 -26.36 -2.87 -16.27
C GLY A 20 -27.13 -2.83 -14.95
N ASP A 21 -28.45 -2.99 -15.02
CA ASP A 21 -29.35 -3.23 -13.87
C ASP A 21 -29.08 -4.62 -13.25
N ILE A 22 -27.86 -4.79 -12.73
CA ILE A 22 -27.53 -5.93 -11.89
C ILE A 22 -28.02 -5.58 -10.50
N GLY A 23 -29.20 -6.08 -10.15
CA GLY A 23 -29.68 -6.04 -8.76
C GLY A 23 -28.57 -6.58 -7.86
N ILE A 24 -28.24 -5.82 -6.80
CA ILE A 24 -27.22 -6.20 -5.82
C ILE A 24 -27.66 -7.52 -5.17
N GLY A 25 -27.17 -8.62 -5.74
CA GLY A 25 -27.49 -9.97 -5.27
C GLY A 25 -26.81 -10.23 -3.92
N SER A 26 -27.19 -11.34 -3.30
CA SER A 26 -26.59 -11.85 -2.06
C SER A 26 -25.05 -11.98 -2.11
N SER A 27 -24.46 -12.06 -3.31
CA SER A 27 -23.02 -12.15 -3.59
C SER A 27 -22.19 -10.97 -3.06
N PHE A 28 -22.80 -9.80 -2.84
CA PHE A 28 -22.09 -8.63 -2.30
C PHE A 28 -21.67 -8.83 -0.84
N ILE A 29 -22.47 -9.56 -0.06
CA ILE A 29 -22.24 -9.76 1.38
C ILE A 29 -20.99 -10.64 1.63
N PRO A 30 -20.83 -11.83 0.98
CA PRO A 30 -19.60 -12.62 1.08
C PRO A 30 -18.35 -11.86 0.65
N TRP A 31 -18.46 -11.01 -0.39
CA TRP A 31 -17.34 -10.22 -0.87
C TRP A 31 -16.89 -9.19 0.19
N CYS A 32 -17.82 -8.45 0.81
CA CYS A 32 -17.51 -7.56 1.92
C CYS A 32 -16.93 -8.30 3.15
N LEU A 33 -17.50 -9.45 3.50
CA LEU A 33 -17.02 -10.27 4.62
C LEU A 33 -15.58 -10.76 4.37
N PHE A 34 -15.30 -11.25 3.15
CA PHE A 34 -13.95 -11.65 2.76
C PHE A 34 -12.96 -10.49 2.87
N CYS A 35 -13.32 -9.29 2.40
CA CYS A 35 -12.49 -8.09 2.54
C CYS A 35 -12.13 -7.79 4.01
N LEU A 36 -13.12 -7.86 4.90
CA LEU A 36 -12.93 -7.59 6.33
C LEU A 36 -12.08 -8.65 7.02
N VAL A 37 -12.38 -9.93 6.78
CA VAL A 37 -11.64 -11.06 7.37
C VAL A 37 -10.19 -11.05 6.91
N GLN A 38 -9.94 -10.79 5.62
CA GLN A 38 -8.58 -10.72 5.08
C GLN A 38 -7.78 -9.55 5.69
N LEU A 39 -8.40 -8.36 5.81
CA LEU A 39 -7.76 -7.20 6.46
C LEU A 39 -7.44 -7.50 7.93
N ARG A 40 -8.38 -8.14 8.64
CA ARG A 40 -8.15 -8.57 10.03
C ARG A 40 -7.04 -9.60 10.15
N ALA A 41 -6.99 -10.58 9.27
CA ALA A 41 -5.93 -11.58 9.26
C ALA A 41 -4.54 -10.93 9.11
N PHE A 42 -4.39 -9.94 8.21
CA PHE A 42 -3.14 -9.21 8.08
C PHE A 42 -2.80 -8.31 9.28
N GLN A 43 -3.79 -7.80 10.00
CA GLN A 43 -3.57 -7.02 11.23
C GLN A 43 -3.24 -7.90 12.44
N CYS A 44 -3.82 -9.10 12.53
CA CYS A 44 -3.60 -10.02 13.65
C CYS A 44 -2.34 -10.86 13.49
N VAL A 45 -1.91 -11.14 12.25
CA VAL A 45 -0.69 -11.92 11.99
C VAL A 45 0.52 -10.99 12.02
N ASP A 46 1.02 -10.76 13.23
CA ASP A 46 2.29 -10.10 13.41
C ASP A 46 3.43 -11.04 13.02
N ARG A 47 4.21 -10.60 12.03
CA ARG A 47 5.37 -11.35 11.54
C ARG A 47 6.36 -11.66 12.66
N ARG A 48 6.47 -10.84 13.71
CA ARG A 48 7.41 -11.11 14.81
C ARG A 48 6.94 -12.27 15.67
N TRP A 49 5.67 -12.19 16.11
CA TRP A 49 5.04 -13.17 16.98
C TRP A 49 5.09 -14.59 16.39
N LEU A 50 4.69 -14.73 15.12
CA LEU A 50 4.70 -16.03 14.40
C LEU A 50 6.07 -16.72 14.45
N TRP A 51 7.11 -15.92 14.45
CA TRP A 51 8.47 -16.31 14.14
C TRP A 51 9.25 -16.58 15.44
N ASP A 52 8.80 -16.00 16.55
CA ASP A 52 9.26 -16.33 17.89
C ASP A 52 8.71 -17.70 18.35
N ASP A 53 7.57 -18.14 17.81
CA ASP A 53 7.01 -19.48 18.03
C ASP A 53 7.73 -20.58 17.21
N ILE A 54 8.15 -20.26 15.98
CA ILE A 54 8.84 -21.23 15.10
C ILE A 54 10.27 -21.55 15.56
N ALA A 55 11.04 -20.52 15.94
CA ALA A 55 12.44 -20.69 16.31
C ALA A 55 12.92 -19.58 17.26
N PRO A 56 13.66 -19.96 18.32
CA PRO A 56 14.17 -18.99 19.29
C PRO A 56 15.14 -18.00 18.63
N GLN A 57 15.22 -16.81 19.20
CA GLN A 57 16.08 -15.76 18.70
C GLN A 57 17.57 -16.15 18.88
N PRO A 58 18.43 -15.94 17.86
CA PRO A 58 19.86 -16.21 18.02
C PRO A 58 20.46 -15.33 19.12
N ALA A 59 21.30 -15.93 19.95
CA ALA A 59 22.06 -15.20 20.97
C ALA A 59 23.01 -14.21 20.29
N LEU A 60 23.02 -12.98 20.80
CA LEU A 60 23.92 -11.95 20.31
C LEU A 60 25.32 -12.18 20.90
N ALA A 61 26.33 -12.17 20.04
CA ALA A 61 27.73 -12.30 20.48
C ALA A 61 28.26 -11.03 21.16
N GLN A 62 27.60 -9.87 20.97
CA GLN A 62 28.06 -8.57 21.46
C GLN A 62 27.00 -7.92 22.36
N PRO A 63 27.39 -7.30 23.49
CA PRO A 63 26.46 -6.58 24.36
C PRO A 63 25.91 -5.33 23.67
N LEU A 64 24.59 -5.17 23.68
CA LEU A 64 23.88 -4.00 23.16
C LEU A 64 24.10 -2.81 24.10
N THR A 65 24.68 -1.71 23.62
CA THR A 65 24.71 -0.46 24.37
C THR A 65 23.48 0.40 24.04
N PRO A 66 22.57 0.66 25.01
CA PRO A 66 21.40 1.49 24.75
C PRO A 66 21.84 2.93 24.41
N GLY A 67 21.15 3.57 23.47
CA GLY A 67 21.43 4.94 23.03
C GLY A 67 22.31 5.08 21.79
N ILE A 68 22.89 3.99 21.28
CA ILE A 68 23.63 3.97 20.01
C ILE A 68 22.80 3.22 18.96
N THR A 69 22.78 3.70 17.72
CA THR A 69 22.07 3.02 16.63
C THR A 69 22.77 1.69 16.28
N GLY A 70 21.98 0.65 15.97
CA GLY A 70 22.53 -0.68 15.66
C GLY A 70 23.57 -0.68 14.53
N ILE A 71 23.44 0.22 13.54
CA ILE A 71 24.42 0.34 12.44
C ILE A 71 25.81 0.74 12.98
N ARG A 72 25.88 1.63 13.98
CA ARG A 72 27.16 2.04 14.60
C ARG A 72 27.76 0.96 15.50
N GLN A 73 26.95 0.02 15.95
CA GLN A 73 27.36 -1.16 16.72
C GLN A 73 27.56 -2.39 15.84
N SER A 74 27.71 -2.22 14.52
CA SER A 74 27.84 -3.31 13.55
C SER A 74 26.75 -4.38 13.69
N LEU A 75 25.49 -3.96 13.86
CA LEU A 75 24.30 -4.81 13.88
C LEU A 75 23.41 -4.56 12.66
N ARG A 76 22.69 -5.61 12.24
CA ARG A 76 21.66 -5.57 11.20
C ARG A 76 20.42 -6.35 11.62
N SER A 77 19.25 -5.93 11.13
CA SER A 77 18.02 -6.72 11.23
C SER A 77 17.81 -7.54 9.96
N CYS A 78 17.33 -8.78 10.10
CA CYS A 78 16.98 -9.60 8.96
C CYS A 78 15.64 -9.16 8.34
N ALA A 79 15.56 -9.02 7.01
CA ALA A 79 14.32 -8.60 6.35
C ALA A 79 13.18 -9.65 6.43
N CYS A 80 13.50 -10.93 6.64
CA CYS A 80 12.53 -12.03 6.69
C CYS A 80 12.05 -12.29 8.14
N CYS A 81 12.96 -12.71 9.02
CA CYS A 81 12.63 -13.08 10.39
C CYS A 81 12.73 -11.92 11.40
N THR A 82 13.19 -10.74 10.99
CA THR A 82 13.44 -9.56 11.85
C THR A 82 14.46 -9.77 12.98
N ALA A 83 15.10 -10.94 13.10
CA ALA A 83 16.14 -11.20 14.09
C ALA A 83 17.31 -10.21 13.96
N ILE A 84 17.88 -9.82 15.11
CA ILE A 84 19.05 -8.95 15.20
C ILE A 84 20.30 -9.82 15.08
N LEU A 85 21.18 -9.47 14.14
CA LEU A 85 22.38 -10.21 13.79
C LEU A 85 23.59 -9.27 13.69
N PRO A 86 24.83 -9.77 13.83
CA PRO A 86 26.02 -9.00 13.52
C PRO A 86 26.08 -8.68 12.02
N ALA A 87 26.58 -7.48 11.69
CA ALA A 87 26.66 -6.92 10.34
C ALA A 87 27.53 -7.77 9.39
N GLU A 88 28.54 -8.45 9.93
CA GLU A 88 29.47 -9.30 9.18
C GLU A 88 28.81 -10.60 8.68
N SER A 89 27.84 -11.12 9.44
CA SER A 89 27.14 -12.35 9.06
C SER A 89 26.21 -12.08 7.87
N LEU A 90 26.53 -12.59 6.68
CA LEU A 90 25.69 -12.43 5.49
C LEU A 90 24.47 -13.35 5.50
N VAL A 91 24.58 -14.53 6.13
CA VAL A 91 23.53 -15.54 6.20
C VAL A 91 22.89 -15.52 7.59
N CYS A 92 21.56 -15.54 7.65
CA CYS A 92 20.84 -15.64 8.92
C CYS A 92 20.76 -17.09 9.41
N PRO A 93 21.06 -17.42 10.68
CA PRO A 93 20.96 -18.79 11.19
C PRO A 93 19.51 -19.24 11.40
N ARG A 94 18.53 -18.33 11.42
CA ARG A 94 17.11 -18.67 11.64
C ARG A 94 16.33 -18.92 10.36
N CYS A 95 16.59 -18.13 9.32
CA CYS A 95 15.85 -18.21 8.04
C CYS A 95 16.74 -18.51 6.83
N HIS A 96 18.05 -18.69 7.03
CA HIS A 96 19.06 -18.93 5.99
C HIS A 96 19.09 -17.93 4.83
N THR A 97 18.38 -16.81 4.96
CA THR A 97 18.30 -15.77 3.94
C THR A 97 19.57 -14.93 3.96
N LYS A 98 20.11 -14.66 2.76
CA LYS A 98 21.23 -13.73 2.59
C LYS A 98 20.75 -12.29 2.75
N GLY A 99 21.40 -11.53 3.63
CA GLY A 99 21.06 -10.15 3.94
C GLY A 99 22.28 -9.25 4.03
N TYR A 100 22.09 -7.96 3.75
CA TYR A 100 23.11 -6.92 3.84
C TYR A 100 22.62 -5.83 4.80
N VAL A 101 23.54 -5.09 5.42
CA VAL A 101 23.21 -3.94 6.30
C VAL A 101 22.39 -2.89 5.56
N ARG A 102 22.74 -2.63 4.29
CA ARG A 102 21.99 -1.74 3.40
C ARG A 102 21.70 -2.47 2.09
N ARG A 103 20.44 -2.41 1.65
CA ARG A 103 20.04 -3.00 0.36
C ARG A 103 20.79 -2.34 -0.78
N LYS A 104 21.51 -3.15 -1.55
CA LYS A 104 22.21 -2.70 -2.77
C LYS A 104 21.18 -2.23 -3.80
N ASN A 105 21.50 -1.16 -4.55
CA ASN A 105 20.69 -0.59 -5.63
C ASN A 105 19.31 -0.03 -5.23
N SER A 106 19.08 0.34 -3.96
CA SER A 106 17.78 0.89 -3.53
C SER A 106 17.32 2.09 -4.37
N LEU A 107 18.25 2.98 -4.77
CA LEU A 107 17.95 4.14 -5.61
C LEU A 107 17.49 3.76 -7.02
N GLN A 108 18.12 2.75 -7.62
CA GLN A 108 17.77 2.28 -8.95
C GLN A 108 16.36 1.68 -8.97
N TRP A 109 16.03 0.89 -7.96
CA TRP A 109 14.68 0.32 -7.81
C TRP A 109 13.62 1.40 -7.59
N THR A 110 13.89 2.41 -6.74
CA THR A 110 12.94 3.51 -6.53
C THR A 110 12.72 4.33 -7.80
N LEU A 111 13.78 4.59 -8.57
CA LEU A 111 13.65 5.31 -9.84
C LEU A 111 12.88 4.48 -10.87
N ALA A 112 13.16 3.18 -10.99
CA ALA A 112 12.42 2.30 -11.89
C ALA A 112 10.92 2.29 -11.56
N LEU A 113 10.56 2.14 -10.28
CA LEU A 113 9.16 2.17 -9.85
C LEU A 113 8.50 3.53 -10.09
N LEU A 114 9.22 4.63 -9.86
CA LEU A 114 8.73 5.98 -10.09
C LEU A 114 8.42 6.22 -11.59
N PHE A 115 9.32 5.81 -12.48
CA PHE A 115 9.08 5.89 -13.93
C PHE A 115 7.87 5.04 -14.36
N THR A 116 7.74 3.81 -13.86
CA THR A 116 6.58 2.97 -14.18
C THR A 116 5.26 3.60 -13.73
N SER A 117 5.23 4.22 -12.55
CA SER A 117 4.04 4.93 -12.06
C SER A 117 3.68 6.13 -12.94
N ILE A 118 4.67 6.90 -13.40
CA ILE A 118 4.43 8.05 -14.29
C ILE A 118 3.86 7.57 -15.63
N MET A 119 4.41 6.50 -16.20
CA MET A 119 3.91 5.93 -17.46
C MET A 119 2.47 5.42 -17.34
N LEU A 120 2.10 4.79 -16.22
CA LEU A 120 0.73 4.31 -15.98
C LEU A 120 -0.24 5.41 -15.55
N TYR A 121 0.25 6.51 -14.99
CA TYR A 121 -0.58 7.67 -14.63
C TYR A 121 -1.11 8.40 -15.86
N LEU A 122 -0.31 8.48 -16.93
CA LEU A 122 -0.69 9.14 -18.17
C LEU A 122 -1.97 8.55 -18.82
N PRO A 123 -2.09 7.23 -19.08
CA PRO A 123 -3.31 6.65 -19.64
C PRO A 123 -4.49 6.72 -18.67
N ALA A 124 -4.27 6.64 -17.35
CA ALA A 124 -5.33 6.76 -16.36
C ALA A 124 -6.03 8.13 -16.39
N ASN A 125 -5.32 9.19 -16.78
CA ASN A 125 -5.88 10.54 -16.91
C ASN A 125 -6.38 10.86 -18.33
N ILE A 126 -5.86 10.17 -19.36
CA ILE A 126 -6.25 10.38 -20.75
C ILE A 126 -7.49 9.57 -21.13
N LEU A 127 -7.71 8.39 -20.54
CA LEU A 127 -8.86 7.54 -20.84
C LEU A 127 -10.06 7.96 -19.98
N PRO A 128 -11.07 8.64 -20.55
CA PRO A 128 -12.28 9.00 -19.82
C PRO A 128 -13.05 7.73 -19.50
N ILE A 129 -13.01 7.29 -18.24
CA ILE A 129 -13.61 6.03 -17.84
C ILE A 129 -15.12 6.11 -17.58
N MET A 130 -15.70 7.29 -17.79
CA MET A 130 -17.12 7.56 -17.61
C MET A 130 -17.58 8.48 -18.74
N ILE A 131 -18.30 7.93 -19.71
CA ILE A 131 -19.09 8.72 -20.66
C ILE A 131 -20.48 8.80 -20.04
N THR A 132 -20.79 9.88 -19.33
CA THR A 132 -22.16 10.15 -18.87
C THR A 132 -22.87 10.93 -19.96
N ASP A 133 -23.74 10.27 -20.71
CA ASP A 133 -24.70 10.94 -21.60
C ASP A 133 -25.81 11.57 -20.75
N LEU A 134 -25.62 12.82 -20.33
CA LEU A 134 -26.67 13.65 -19.76
C LEU A 134 -27.23 14.55 -20.87
N LEU A 135 -28.45 14.24 -21.32
CA LEU A 135 -29.33 15.14 -22.08
C LEU A 135 -28.82 15.60 -23.46
N GLY A 136 -28.64 14.66 -24.40
CA GLY A 136 -28.63 14.96 -25.85
C GLY A 136 -27.45 15.79 -26.38
N ARG A 137 -26.45 16.16 -25.55
CA ARG A 137 -25.21 16.79 -26.01
C ARG A 137 -24.01 15.90 -25.76
N LYS A 138 -23.47 15.31 -26.83
CA LYS A 138 -22.21 14.55 -26.80
C LYS A 138 -21.07 15.47 -26.39
N CYS A 139 -20.64 15.41 -25.13
CA CYS A 139 -19.46 16.13 -24.65
C CYS A 139 -18.36 15.12 -24.31
N ARG A 140 -17.46 14.90 -25.28
CA ARG A 140 -16.28 14.04 -25.11
C ARG A 140 -15.16 14.89 -24.52
N ARG A 141 -15.12 15.07 -23.19
CA ARG A 141 -14.09 15.85 -22.49
C ARG A 141 -13.32 15.01 -21.47
N PRO A 142 -11.99 15.20 -21.32
CA PRO A 142 -11.22 14.57 -20.27
C PRO A 142 -11.65 15.09 -18.89
N PHE A 143 -11.50 14.24 -17.86
CA PHE A 143 -11.99 14.44 -16.49
C PHE A 143 -11.62 15.82 -15.90
N TRP A 144 -10.41 16.32 -16.20
CA TRP A 144 -9.92 17.63 -15.75
C TRP A 144 -10.73 18.82 -16.28
N LEU A 145 -11.14 18.79 -17.55
CA LEU A 145 -11.94 19.87 -18.14
C LEU A 145 -13.40 19.81 -17.66
N ALA A 146 -13.93 18.62 -17.38
CA ALA A 146 -15.26 18.46 -16.80
C ALA A 146 -15.33 19.00 -15.37
N TRP A 147 -14.31 18.76 -14.54
CA TRP A 147 -14.20 19.31 -13.19
C TRP A 147 -14.09 20.83 -13.19
N PHE A 148 -13.25 21.41 -14.05
CA PHE A 148 -13.11 22.87 -14.17
C PHE A 148 -14.38 23.57 -14.68
N CYS A 149 -15.14 22.93 -15.56
CA CYS A 149 -16.34 23.53 -16.14
C CYS A 149 -17.60 23.31 -15.27
N CYS A 150 -17.69 22.19 -14.54
CA CYS A 150 -18.80 21.89 -13.62
C CYS A 150 -18.61 22.52 -12.22
N GLY A 151 -17.37 22.73 -11.79
CA GLY A 151 -17.04 23.42 -10.52
C GLY A 151 -17.45 24.90 -10.47
N ALA A 152 -17.85 25.50 -11.59
CA ALA A 152 -18.27 26.91 -11.65
C ALA A 152 -19.79 27.13 -11.41
N ARG A 153 -20.61 26.07 -11.31
CA ARG A 153 -22.03 26.19 -10.94
C ARG A 153 -22.29 25.33 -9.71
N GLY A 154 -22.24 25.98 -8.56
CA GLY A 154 -22.11 25.37 -7.25
C GLY A 154 -23.19 24.35 -6.91
N LEU A 155 -22.75 23.23 -6.33
CA LEU A 155 -23.37 22.61 -5.15
C LEU A 155 -22.47 21.50 -4.57
N ILE A 156 -21.33 21.85 -3.96
CA ILE A 156 -20.80 21.06 -2.82
C ILE A 156 -20.19 22.09 -1.85
N ARG A 157 -20.96 22.42 -0.81
CA ARG A 157 -20.47 23.06 0.40
C ARG A 157 -19.52 22.08 1.07
N TRP A 158 -18.23 22.13 0.70
CA TRP A 158 -17.15 21.44 1.39
C TRP A 158 -17.08 21.97 2.82
N ARG A 159 -17.75 21.25 3.73
CA ARG A 159 -17.58 21.40 5.16
C ARG A 159 -16.11 21.07 5.44
N ARG A 160 -15.35 22.14 5.60
CA ARG A 160 -14.01 22.26 6.17
C ARG A 160 -13.72 21.16 7.20
N LEU A 161 -13.19 20.02 6.77
CA LEU A 161 -12.40 19.12 7.60
C LEU A 161 -10.96 19.62 7.49
N SER A 162 -10.62 20.56 8.36
CA SER A 162 -9.23 20.91 8.67
C SER A 162 -8.53 19.66 9.18
N PHE A 163 -7.84 18.94 8.30
CA PHE A 163 -6.76 18.05 8.68
C PHE A 163 -5.53 18.92 8.97
N SER A 164 -5.32 19.24 10.25
CA SER A 164 -4.10 19.88 10.74
C SER A 164 -2.90 18.96 10.50
N PRO A 165 -1.82 19.42 9.83
CA PRO A 165 -0.59 18.68 9.67
C PRO A 165 0.34 18.97 10.85
N VAL A 166 -0.02 18.53 12.05
CA VAL A 166 0.86 18.65 13.23
C VAL A 166 0.61 17.43 14.11
N LEU A 167 1.36 16.34 13.89
CA LEU A 167 1.69 15.29 14.88
C LEU A 167 2.34 14.09 14.17
N TRP A 168 3.48 14.29 13.51
CA TRP A 168 4.37 13.19 13.10
C TRP A 168 5.84 13.54 13.41
N CYS A 169 6.09 13.90 14.67
CA CYS A 169 7.43 13.99 15.24
C CYS A 169 7.38 13.77 16.76
N ARG A 170 7.09 12.53 17.19
CA ARG A 170 7.52 11.90 18.47
C ARG A 170 6.77 10.59 18.71
N ARG A 171 7.39 9.46 18.34
CA ARG A 171 7.71 8.32 19.21
C ARG A 171 8.30 7.20 18.37
#